data_AF-A0A291TCJ9-F1
#
_entry.id   AF-A0A291TCJ9-F1
#
_cell.length_a   1.000
_cell.length_b   1.000
_cell.length_c   1.000
_cell.angle_alpha   90.00
_cell.angle_beta   90.00
_cell.angle_gamma   90.00
#
_symmetry.space_group_name_H-M   'P 1'
#
loop_
_entity.id
_entity.type
_entity.pdbx_description
1 polymer ?
#
loop_
_entity_poly.entity_id
_entity_poly.type
_entity_poly.pdbx_seq_one_letter_code
_entity_poly.pdbx_strand_id
1 'polypeptide(L)'
;MNYSAMIQNRRSVHAFREKEVPSEAIGQLRSYYEKTCPRLVPEIATELIVLDKDAQPALESSAGYNQFLIGAPHYLLLMSAPHSYAAINAGYMMEDLVLKLTELDIDTCWMTFTDSDKIKKALSLATPLEVAAIVAFGYGEKTAKKLRLNILSMSQIDVRAEQQYYAPKKGVHDLVHMGSWSNKSGLDEMMDFYDDMLWQSFYAASLSPSYLNRQPYGFLVQDHSIYLVQQEDAYTDNLDAALDLGIVMLHFSAVASKWAGQVRWELSPAAPDGLPEGLRSAAVYHM
;
A
#
# COMPACT_ATOMS: atom_id res chain seq x y z
N MET A 1 -0.70 -3.28 -16.41
CA MET A 1 -1.81 -3.66 -15.51
C MET A 1 -2.89 -2.59 -15.55
N ASN A 2 -4.16 -2.95 -15.35
CA ASN A 2 -5.20 -1.94 -15.11
C ASN A 2 -5.20 -1.54 -13.62
N TYR A 3 -4.36 -0.57 -13.25
CA TYR A 3 -4.15 -0.14 -11.86
C TYR A 3 -5.45 0.19 -11.11
N SER A 4 -6.35 0.95 -11.73
CA SER A 4 -7.64 1.31 -11.12
C SER A 4 -8.45 0.10 -10.68
N ALA A 5 -8.49 -0.96 -11.52
CA ALA A 5 -9.20 -2.20 -11.19
C ALA A 5 -8.46 -3.00 -10.10
N MET A 6 -7.13 -3.08 -10.17
CA MET A 6 -6.34 -3.82 -9.18
C MET A 6 -6.45 -3.19 -7.80
N ILE A 7 -6.37 -1.87 -7.71
CA ILE A 7 -6.49 -1.12 -6.45
C ILE A 7 -7.87 -1.32 -5.81
N GLN A 8 -8.94 -1.34 -6.60
CA GLN A 8 -10.30 -1.58 -6.09
C GLN A 8 -10.53 -3.03 -5.63
N ASN A 9 -9.90 -4.01 -6.29
CA ASN A 9 -10.08 -5.42 -5.96
C ASN A 9 -9.14 -5.91 -4.86
N ARG A 10 -7.98 -5.26 -4.70
CA ARG A 10 -6.97 -5.64 -3.70
C ARG A 10 -7.53 -5.51 -2.30
N ARG A 11 -7.33 -6.57 -1.51
CA ARG A 11 -7.71 -6.65 -0.10
C ARG A 11 -6.63 -7.38 0.68
N SER A 12 -6.55 -7.09 1.97
CA SER A 12 -5.66 -7.82 2.88
C SER A 12 -6.34 -9.13 3.29
N VAL A 13 -5.72 -10.26 2.96
CA VAL A 13 -6.22 -11.60 3.31
C VAL A 13 -5.37 -12.21 4.39
N HIS A 14 -6.00 -12.54 5.52
CA HIS A 14 -5.29 -13.03 6.71
C HIS A 14 -5.38 -14.56 6.88
N ALA A 15 -6.04 -15.25 5.96
CA ALA A 15 -6.19 -16.71 5.97
C ALA A 15 -6.07 -17.24 4.54
N PHE A 16 -5.10 -18.11 4.32
CA PHE A 16 -4.78 -18.69 3.02
C PHE A 16 -5.10 -20.19 3.01
N ARG A 17 -5.48 -20.69 1.83
CA ARG A 17 -5.63 -22.12 1.58
C ARG A 17 -4.26 -22.76 1.40
N GLU A 18 -4.21 -24.07 1.63
CA GLU A 18 -3.05 -24.93 1.33
C GLU A 18 -2.76 -25.08 -0.18
N LYS A 19 -3.57 -24.47 -1.05
CA LYS A 19 -3.34 -24.52 -2.50
C LYS A 19 -2.08 -23.70 -2.83
N GLU A 20 -1.08 -24.36 -3.38
CA GLU A 20 0.16 -23.72 -3.85
C GLU A 20 -0.08 -22.75 -5.01
N VAL A 21 0.77 -21.73 -5.08
CA VAL A 21 0.80 -20.79 -6.21
C VAL A 21 1.59 -21.45 -7.36
N PRO A 22 1.04 -21.50 -8.58
CA PRO A 22 1.74 -22.11 -9.72
C PRO A 22 3.10 -21.46 -9.98
N SER A 23 4.11 -22.27 -10.32
CA SER A 23 5.45 -21.80 -10.66
C SER A 23 5.46 -20.81 -11.84
N GLU A 24 4.51 -20.94 -12.76
CA GLU A 24 4.28 -19.98 -13.84
C GLU A 24 3.97 -18.58 -13.30
N ALA A 25 3.08 -18.47 -12.31
CA ALA A 25 2.72 -17.19 -11.71
C ALA A 25 3.91 -16.56 -10.97
N ILE A 26 4.72 -17.37 -10.26
CA ILE A 26 5.96 -16.92 -9.61
C ILE A 26 6.98 -16.44 -10.67
N GLY A 27 7.10 -17.16 -11.79
CA GLY A 27 7.96 -16.76 -12.92
C GLY A 27 7.51 -15.44 -13.56
N GLN A 28 6.20 -15.26 -13.75
CA GLN A 28 5.63 -14.00 -14.23
C GLN A 28 5.93 -12.84 -13.25
N LEU A 29 5.77 -13.05 -11.94
CA LEU A 29 6.08 -12.06 -10.93
C LEU A 29 7.56 -11.66 -10.95
N ARG A 30 8.48 -12.64 -11.00
CA ARG A 30 9.93 -12.38 -11.07
C ARG A 30 10.31 -11.60 -12.32
N SER A 31 9.81 -12.02 -13.49
CA SER A 31 10.07 -11.27 -14.73
C SER A 31 9.47 -9.87 -14.70
N TYR A 32 8.35 -9.67 -14.00
CA TYR A 32 7.73 -8.36 -13.85
C TYR A 32 8.55 -7.44 -12.95
N TYR A 33 9.04 -7.97 -11.82
CA TYR A 33 9.99 -7.28 -10.93
C TYR A 33 11.25 -6.78 -11.65
N GLU A 34 11.85 -7.63 -12.49
CA GLU A 34 13.10 -7.31 -13.20
C GLU A 34 12.91 -6.28 -14.33
N LYS A 35 11.80 -6.34 -15.05
CA LYS A 35 11.65 -5.63 -16.33
C LYS A 35 10.70 -4.42 -16.28
N THR A 36 9.73 -4.44 -15.37
CA THR A 36 8.57 -3.54 -15.46
C THR A 36 8.26 -2.82 -14.16
N CYS A 37 8.53 -3.43 -13.01
CA CYS A 37 8.21 -2.86 -11.70
C CYS A 37 8.80 -1.45 -11.55
N PRO A 38 7.97 -0.42 -11.32
CA PRO A 38 8.42 0.95 -11.24
C PRO A 38 9.16 1.17 -9.93
N ARG A 39 10.21 1.98 -9.99
CA ARG A 39 11.06 2.33 -8.84
C ARG A 39 10.95 3.82 -8.60
N LEU A 40 10.66 4.19 -7.36
CA LEU A 40 10.61 5.59 -6.95
C LEU A 40 12.03 6.19 -6.95
N VAL A 41 13.02 5.39 -6.54
CA VAL A 41 14.44 5.75 -6.49
C VAL A 41 15.24 4.64 -7.20
N PRO A 42 15.35 4.69 -8.54
CA PRO A 42 15.93 3.60 -9.35
C PRO A 42 17.37 3.22 -9.01
N GLU A 43 18.15 4.14 -8.45
CA GLU A 43 19.54 3.95 -8.05
C GLU A 43 19.71 3.06 -6.81
N ILE A 44 18.65 2.85 -6.03
CA ILE A 44 18.69 1.94 -4.88
C ILE A 44 18.69 0.50 -5.41
N ALA A 45 19.78 -0.22 -5.14
CA ALA A 45 19.86 -1.64 -5.43
C ALA A 45 18.86 -2.41 -4.56
N THR A 46 18.11 -3.31 -5.19
CA THR A 46 17.10 -4.14 -4.51
C THR A 46 17.17 -5.57 -5.01
N GLU A 47 16.71 -6.52 -4.22
CA GLU A 47 16.55 -7.93 -4.60
C GLU A 47 15.19 -8.45 -4.13
N LEU A 48 14.49 -9.23 -4.97
CA LEU A 48 13.22 -9.87 -4.61
C LEU A 48 13.43 -11.36 -4.37
N ILE A 49 13.19 -11.78 -3.14
CA ILE A 49 13.24 -13.17 -2.72
C ILE A 49 11.80 -13.67 -2.54
N VAL A 50 11.49 -14.81 -3.16
CA VAL A 50 10.23 -15.54 -2.94
C VAL A 50 10.56 -16.71 -2.04
N LEU A 51 9.93 -16.74 -0.87
CA LEU A 51 10.08 -17.78 0.14
C LEU A 51 8.86 -18.68 0.11
N ASP A 52 9.08 -19.97 0.29
CA ASP A 52 8.00 -20.97 0.44
C ASP A 52 7.55 -21.09 1.90
N LYS A 53 6.51 -21.89 2.13
CA LYS A 53 5.92 -22.15 3.46
C LYS A 53 6.95 -22.55 4.53
N ASP A 54 8.05 -23.18 4.15
CA ASP A 54 9.13 -23.59 5.05
C ASP A 54 9.83 -22.40 5.74
N ALA A 55 9.69 -21.18 5.21
CA ALA A 55 10.18 -19.96 5.86
C ALA A 55 9.29 -19.48 7.02
N GLN A 56 8.06 -20.00 7.14
CA GLN A 56 7.09 -19.57 8.15
C GLN A 56 7.66 -19.63 9.59
N PRO A 57 8.28 -20.74 10.06
CA PRO A 57 8.81 -20.79 11.43
C PRO A 57 9.94 -19.78 11.68
N ALA A 58 10.74 -19.48 10.64
CA ALA A 58 11.80 -18.47 10.73
C ALA A 58 11.20 -17.05 10.87
N LEU A 59 10.08 -16.78 10.19
CA LEU A 59 9.40 -15.49 10.23
C LEU A 59 8.53 -15.31 11.47
N GLU A 60 7.96 -16.36 12.07
CA GLU A 60 7.02 -16.27 13.21
C GLU A 60 7.57 -15.47 14.40
N SER A 61 8.89 -15.53 14.61
CA SER A 61 9.55 -14.82 15.70
C SER A 61 9.88 -13.35 15.40
N SER A 62 9.83 -12.93 14.14
CA SER A 62 10.45 -11.70 13.65
C SER A 62 9.56 -10.84 12.74
N ALA A 63 8.44 -11.39 12.26
CA ALA A 63 7.48 -10.72 11.39
C ALA A 63 6.03 -11.03 11.81
N GLY A 64 5.10 -10.13 11.48
CA GLY A 64 3.67 -10.26 11.76
C GLY A 64 3.12 -9.23 12.76
N TYR A 65 1.78 -9.18 12.85
CA TYR A 65 1.06 -8.25 13.70
C TYR A 65 1.13 -8.68 15.16
N ASN A 66 1.80 -7.92 16.04
CA ASN A 66 1.92 -8.25 17.48
C ASN A 66 2.34 -9.72 17.74
N GLN A 67 3.36 -10.22 17.02
CA GLN A 67 3.84 -11.60 17.08
C GLN A 67 2.89 -12.67 16.49
N PHE A 68 1.80 -12.26 15.83
CA PHE A 68 0.98 -13.14 15.02
C PHE A 68 1.37 -13.04 13.56
N LEU A 69 2.11 -14.05 13.10
CA LEU A 69 2.41 -14.24 11.70
C LEU A 69 1.15 -14.70 10.95
N ILE A 70 0.94 -14.16 9.76
CA ILE A 70 -0.06 -14.68 8.83
C ILE A 70 0.56 -15.91 8.14
N GLY A 71 0.04 -17.10 8.43
CA GLY A 71 0.44 -18.34 7.76
C GLY A 71 0.01 -18.33 6.29
N ALA A 72 0.96 -18.49 5.37
CA ALA A 72 0.74 -18.40 3.94
C ALA A 72 1.62 -19.42 3.19
N PRO A 73 1.22 -19.85 1.97
CA PRO A 73 2.02 -20.78 1.18
C PRO A 73 3.34 -20.16 0.71
N HIS A 74 3.39 -18.83 0.54
CA HIS A 74 4.59 -18.11 0.15
C HIS A 74 4.67 -16.71 0.78
N TYR A 75 5.89 -16.17 0.83
CA TYR A 75 6.19 -14.83 1.28
C TYR A 75 7.11 -14.12 0.28
N LEU A 76 6.78 -12.87 -0.07
CA LEU A 76 7.70 -11.96 -0.77
C LEU A 76 8.53 -11.21 0.25
N LEU A 77 9.84 -11.24 0.04
CA LEU A 77 10.83 -10.49 0.81
C LEU A 77 11.56 -9.56 -0.15
N LEU A 78 11.31 -8.24 -0.02
CA LEU A 78 12.04 -7.23 -0.78
C LEU A 78 13.23 -6.76 0.05
N MET A 79 14.42 -7.00 -0.48
CA MET A 79 15.68 -6.53 0.07
C MET A 79 16.06 -5.20 -0.59
N SER A 80 16.64 -4.29 0.17
CA SER A 80 17.11 -2.97 -0.31
C SER A 80 18.51 -2.66 0.20
N ALA A 81 19.31 -1.96 -0.60
CA ALA A 81 20.53 -1.35 -0.10
C ALA A 81 20.17 -0.26 0.93
N PRO A 82 20.99 -0.06 1.98
CA PRO A 82 20.79 1.02 2.94
C PRO A 82 20.73 2.38 2.25
N HIS A 83 19.63 3.10 2.44
CA HIS A 83 19.40 4.43 1.87
C HIS A 83 18.32 5.17 2.67
N SER A 84 18.38 6.50 2.73
CA SER A 84 17.37 7.32 3.43
C SER A 84 15.95 7.14 2.86
N TYR A 85 15.85 6.79 1.59
CA TYR A 85 14.61 6.49 0.88
C TYR A 85 14.36 5.00 0.63
N ALA A 86 15.10 4.10 1.28
CA ALA A 86 14.94 2.66 1.08
C ALA A 86 13.51 2.19 1.39
N ALA A 87 12.94 2.59 2.52
CA ALA A 87 11.61 2.18 2.94
C ALA A 87 10.50 2.75 2.03
N ILE A 88 10.53 4.04 1.69
CA ILE A 88 9.52 4.64 0.80
C ILE A 88 9.59 4.05 -0.62
N ASN A 89 10.80 3.78 -1.12
CA ASN A 89 10.99 3.07 -2.39
C ASN A 89 10.47 1.62 -2.31
N ALA A 90 10.71 0.93 -1.20
CA ALA A 90 10.22 -0.43 -0.99
C ALA A 90 8.69 -0.49 -0.91
N GLY A 91 8.04 0.47 -0.24
CA GLY A 91 6.57 0.60 -0.21
C GLY A 91 5.99 0.78 -1.61
N TYR A 92 6.60 1.67 -2.39
CA TYR A 92 6.21 1.95 -3.77
C TYR A 92 6.37 0.72 -4.68
N MET A 93 7.50 0.02 -4.60
CA MET A 93 7.78 -1.16 -5.43
C MET A 93 6.93 -2.36 -5.02
N MET A 94 6.87 -2.66 -3.72
CA MET A 94 6.18 -3.84 -3.22
C MET A 94 4.66 -3.75 -3.43
N GLU A 95 4.07 -2.55 -3.34
CA GLU A 95 2.65 -2.42 -3.66
C GLU A 95 2.37 -2.67 -5.15
N ASP A 96 3.29 -2.33 -6.07
CA ASP A 96 3.12 -2.65 -7.49
C ASP A 96 3.17 -4.18 -7.72
N LEU A 97 4.02 -4.89 -6.96
CA LEU A 97 4.05 -6.35 -6.95
C LEU A 97 2.77 -6.95 -6.34
N VAL A 98 2.22 -6.34 -5.29
CA VAL A 98 0.92 -6.71 -4.69
C VAL A 98 -0.21 -6.56 -5.70
N LEU A 99 -0.25 -5.45 -6.46
CA LEU A 99 -1.22 -5.23 -7.51
C LEU A 99 -1.01 -6.20 -8.68
N LYS A 100 0.23 -6.60 -8.97
CA LYS A 100 0.53 -7.65 -9.94
C LYS A 100 0.01 -9.02 -9.50
N LEU A 101 0.17 -9.37 -8.24
CA LEU A 101 -0.42 -10.60 -7.68
C LEU A 101 -1.95 -10.56 -7.73
N THR A 102 -2.54 -9.40 -7.46
CA THR A 102 -3.99 -9.17 -7.59
C THR A 102 -4.46 -9.41 -9.04
N GLU A 103 -3.69 -8.99 -10.05
CA GLU A 103 -3.98 -9.26 -11.47
C GLU A 103 -3.96 -10.76 -11.81
N LEU A 104 -3.18 -11.54 -11.06
CA LEU A 104 -3.07 -13.00 -11.20
C LEU A 104 -4.06 -13.77 -10.32
N ASP A 105 -5.06 -13.09 -9.73
CA ASP A 105 -6.03 -13.65 -8.78
C ASP A 105 -5.37 -14.32 -7.56
N ILE A 106 -4.25 -13.76 -7.11
CA ILE A 106 -3.52 -14.20 -5.91
C ILE A 106 -3.71 -13.16 -4.82
N ASP A 107 -4.26 -13.58 -3.68
CA ASP A 107 -4.50 -12.71 -2.54
C ASP A 107 -3.18 -12.44 -1.79
N THR A 108 -3.11 -11.30 -1.09
CA THR A 108 -1.90 -10.83 -0.40
C THR A 108 -2.21 -10.26 0.98
N CYS A 109 -1.22 -10.20 1.86
CA CYS A 109 -1.24 -9.34 3.03
C CYS A 109 0.15 -8.80 3.37
N TRP A 110 0.21 -7.48 3.59
CA TRP A 110 1.37 -6.83 4.18
C TRP A 110 1.68 -7.38 5.57
N MET A 111 2.97 -7.45 5.89
CA MET A 111 3.46 -7.93 7.17
C MET A 111 4.48 -6.95 7.74
N THR A 112 4.34 -6.65 9.02
CA THR A 112 5.30 -5.84 9.75
C THR A 112 6.46 -6.69 10.23
N PHE A 113 7.60 -6.04 10.48
CA PHE A 113 8.77 -6.63 11.11
C PHE A 113 9.54 -5.55 11.84
N THR A 114 10.35 -5.93 12.82
CA THR A 114 11.07 -4.94 13.66
C THR A 114 12.59 -5.00 13.49
N ASP A 115 13.11 -6.06 12.87
CA ASP A 115 14.55 -6.31 12.86
C ASP A 115 14.97 -7.10 11.61
N SER A 116 15.57 -6.38 10.66
CA SER A 116 16.11 -6.94 9.41
C SER A 116 17.20 -7.99 9.66
N ASP A 117 18.08 -7.79 10.65
CA ASP A 117 19.18 -8.70 10.93
C ASP A 117 18.69 -10.01 11.55
N LYS A 118 17.66 -9.97 12.41
CA LYS A 118 17.00 -11.19 12.90
C LYS A 118 16.39 -12.01 11.77
N ILE A 119 15.70 -11.37 10.83
CA ILE A 119 15.11 -12.06 9.67
C ILE A 119 16.19 -12.68 8.79
N LYS A 120 17.23 -11.91 8.44
CA LYS A 120 18.37 -12.42 7.64
C LYS A 120 19.02 -13.62 8.31
N LYS A 121 19.24 -13.55 9.64
CA LYS A 121 19.81 -14.65 10.42
C LYS A 121 18.89 -15.88 10.42
N ALA A 122 17.59 -15.69 10.64
CA ALA A 122 16.60 -16.77 10.69
C ALA A 122 16.48 -17.49 9.33
N LEU A 123 16.60 -16.74 8.23
CA LEU A 123 16.55 -17.25 6.86
C LEU A 123 17.92 -17.64 6.29
N SER A 124 19.00 -17.55 7.08
CA SER A 124 20.38 -17.83 6.65
C SER A 124 20.82 -17.03 5.41
N LEU A 125 20.38 -15.78 5.30
CA LEU A 125 20.71 -14.87 4.19
C LEU A 125 22.04 -14.16 4.45
N ALA A 126 23.03 -14.42 3.58
CA ALA A 126 24.32 -13.74 3.59
C ALA A 126 24.34 -12.63 2.52
N THR A 127 23.84 -11.44 2.87
CA THR A 127 23.75 -10.30 1.95
C THR A 127 24.01 -8.98 2.68
N PRO A 128 24.64 -7.98 2.03
CA PRO A 128 24.77 -6.64 2.59
C PRO A 128 23.46 -5.83 2.51
N LEU A 129 22.42 -6.35 1.83
CA LEU A 129 21.12 -5.71 1.76
C LEU A 129 20.34 -5.86 3.09
N GLU A 130 19.36 -5.00 3.29
CA GLU A 130 18.45 -5.02 4.42
C GLU A 130 17.05 -5.44 3.98
N VAL A 131 16.32 -6.13 4.85
CA VAL A 131 14.90 -6.41 4.64
C VAL A 131 14.15 -5.09 4.66
N ALA A 132 13.45 -4.78 3.57
CA ALA A 132 12.72 -3.53 3.43
C ALA A 132 11.20 -3.73 3.48
N ALA A 133 10.67 -4.84 2.97
CA ALA A 133 9.24 -5.15 3.02
C ALA A 133 8.97 -6.67 2.98
N ILE A 134 7.90 -7.10 3.64
CA ILE A 134 7.41 -8.49 3.64
C ILE A 134 5.92 -8.52 3.29
N VAL A 135 5.55 -9.40 2.36
CA VAL A 135 4.16 -9.65 1.98
C VAL A 135 3.89 -11.16 1.96
N ALA A 136 2.90 -11.63 2.72
CA ALA A 136 2.34 -12.96 2.57
C ALA A 136 1.47 -13.02 1.31
N PHE A 137 1.51 -14.12 0.56
CA PHE A 137 0.64 -14.29 -0.59
C PHE A 137 0.22 -15.75 -0.83
N GLY A 138 -0.94 -15.92 -1.47
CA GLY A 138 -1.54 -17.21 -1.74
C GLY A 138 -3.01 -17.09 -2.10
N TYR A 139 -3.73 -18.22 -2.19
CA TYR A 139 -5.17 -18.20 -2.43
C TYR A 139 -5.94 -18.07 -1.12
N GLY A 140 -6.70 -16.99 -0.95
CA GLY A 140 -7.46 -16.74 0.26
C GLY A 140 -8.55 -17.77 0.54
N GLU A 141 -8.76 -18.08 1.83
CA GLU A 141 -9.93 -18.82 2.26
C GLU A 141 -11.21 -18.07 1.90
N LYS A 142 -12.27 -18.81 1.55
CA LYS A 142 -13.56 -18.17 1.32
C LYS A 142 -14.09 -17.70 2.67
N THR A 143 -14.13 -16.40 2.89
CA THR A 143 -14.80 -15.83 4.07
C THR A 143 -16.27 -16.27 4.07
N ALA A 144 -16.75 -16.83 5.19
CA ALA A 144 -18.15 -17.16 5.35
C ALA A 144 -19.02 -15.92 5.12
N LYS A 145 -20.10 -16.05 4.32
CA LYS A 145 -21.06 -14.96 4.11
C LYS A 145 -21.64 -14.58 5.47
N LYS A 146 -21.47 -13.34 5.93
CA LYS A 146 -22.21 -12.85 7.09
C LYS A 146 -23.54 -12.29 6.61
N LEU A 147 -24.63 -12.78 7.18
CA LEU A 147 -25.96 -12.22 6.94
C LEU A 147 -26.04 -10.89 7.69
N ARG A 148 -26.22 -9.80 6.95
CA ARG A 148 -26.53 -8.50 7.50
C ARG A 148 -28.05 -8.33 7.49
N LEU A 149 -28.59 -8.08 8.68
CA LEU A 149 -30.00 -7.76 8.88
C LEU A 149 -30.12 -6.24 8.93
N ASN A 150 -30.74 -5.65 7.91
CA ASN A 150 -31.15 -4.25 7.92
C ASN A 150 -32.61 -4.19 8.38
N ILE A 151 -32.83 -3.81 9.64
CA ILE A 151 -34.17 -3.62 10.21
C ILE A 151 -34.62 -2.21 9.86
N LEU A 152 -35.42 -2.08 8.79
CA LEU A 152 -36.00 -0.81 8.37
C LEU A 152 -37.21 -0.44 9.24
N SER A 153 -37.95 -1.45 9.70
CA SER A 153 -39.03 -1.32 10.68
C SER A 153 -39.34 -2.65 11.36
N MET A 154 -40.25 -2.65 12.35
CA MET A 154 -40.74 -3.86 13.04
C MET A 154 -41.38 -4.90 12.11
N SER A 155 -41.75 -4.54 10.87
CA SER A 155 -42.35 -5.43 9.88
C SER A 155 -41.54 -5.53 8.57
N GLN A 156 -40.42 -4.81 8.45
CA GLN A 156 -39.60 -4.80 7.24
C GLN A 156 -38.13 -5.01 7.59
N ILE A 157 -37.67 -6.23 7.35
CA ILE A 157 -36.28 -6.65 7.54
C ILE A 157 -35.71 -7.02 6.18
N ASP A 158 -34.68 -6.29 5.74
CA ASP A 158 -33.89 -6.61 4.55
C ASP A 158 -32.70 -7.50 4.97
N VAL A 159 -32.67 -8.73 4.47
CA VAL A 159 -31.61 -9.69 4.78
C VAL A 159 -30.67 -9.76 3.60
N ARG A 160 -29.48 -9.16 3.74
CA ARG A 160 -28.43 -9.23 2.72
C ARG A 160 -27.36 -10.20 3.13
N ALA A 161 -27.05 -11.16 2.27
CA ALA A 161 -25.84 -11.94 2.40
C ALA A 161 -24.67 -11.08 1.89
N GLU A 162 -24.02 -10.34 2.77
CA GLU A 162 -22.83 -9.56 2.42
C GLU A 162 -21.60 -10.47 2.51
N GLN A 163 -21.00 -10.77 1.34
CA GLN A 163 -19.60 -11.11 1.27
C GLN A 163 -18.84 -9.80 1.15
N GLN A 164 -18.24 -9.31 2.22
CA GLN A 164 -17.02 -8.50 2.23
C GLN A 164 -17.04 -7.55 3.42
N TYR A 165 -16.14 -7.80 4.36
CA TYR A 165 -15.66 -6.75 5.23
C TYR A 165 -14.82 -5.80 4.37
N TYR A 166 -15.35 -4.63 4.03
CA TYR A 166 -14.56 -3.55 3.45
C TYR A 166 -13.90 -2.80 4.60
N ALA A 167 -12.56 -2.73 4.59
CA ALA A 167 -11.83 -1.91 5.56
C ALA A 167 -12.25 -0.44 5.35
N PRO A 168 -12.72 0.26 6.39
CA PRO A 168 -13.15 1.64 6.23
C PRO A 168 -11.95 2.51 5.84
N LYS A 169 -12.05 3.21 4.71
CA LYS A 169 -10.99 4.09 4.22
C LYS A 169 -11.39 5.55 4.43
N LYS A 170 -10.40 6.42 4.65
CA LYS A 170 -10.61 7.87 4.56
C LYS A 170 -11.19 8.20 3.19
N GLY A 171 -12.23 9.02 3.15
CA GLY A 171 -12.78 9.50 1.88
C GLY A 171 -11.83 10.51 1.24
N VAL A 172 -12.01 10.79 -0.06
CA VAL A 172 -11.21 11.82 -0.75
C VAL A 172 -11.35 13.19 -0.07
N HIS A 173 -12.56 13.55 0.35
CA HIS A 173 -12.80 14.79 1.11
C HIS A 173 -12.03 14.86 2.42
N ASP A 174 -11.79 13.74 3.11
CA ASP A 174 -10.99 13.74 4.33
C ASP A 174 -9.50 13.81 4.03
N LEU A 175 -9.08 13.16 2.94
CA LEU A 175 -7.68 12.99 2.56
C LEU A 175 -7.07 14.23 1.88
N VAL A 176 -7.85 15.02 1.14
CA VAL A 176 -7.33 16.11 0.28
C VAL A 176 -7.68 17.49 0.83
N HIS A 177 -6.72 18.40 0.83
CA HIS A 177 -6.83 19.78 1.33
C HIS A 177 -6.46 20.77 0.21
N MET A 178 -7.07 21.97 0.24
CA MET A 178 -6.97 22.98 -0.83
C MET A 178 -6.36 24.28 -0.32
N GLY A 179 -5.24 24.70 -0.90
CA GLY A 179 -4.54 25.96 -0.61
C GLY A 179 -3.84 26.00 0.74
N SER A 180 -4.50 25.56 1.81
CA SER A 180 -3.95 25.41 3.15
C SER A 180 -4.42 24.11 3.80
N TRP A 181 -3.64 23.60 4.76
CA TRP A 181 -4.05 22.41 5.51
C TRP A 181 -5.41 22.62 6.20
N SER A 182 -6.19 21.54 6.34
CA SER A 182 -7.58 21.55 6.84
C SER A 182 -8.61 22.33 6.04
N ASN A 183 -8.24 23.11 5.02
CA ASN A 183 -9.22 23.77 4.14
C ASN A 183 -9.75 22.79 3.09
N LYS A 184 -11.07 22.74 2.94
CA LYS A 184 -11.79 21.92 1.95
C LYS A 184 -12.55 22.75 0.92
N SER A 185 -12.56 24.08 1.09
CA SER A 185 -13.26 24.98 0.18
C SER A 185 -12.62 24.93 -1.21
N GLY A 186 -13.45 24.84 -2.26
CA GLY A 186 -12.97 24.70 -3.64
C GLY A 186 -12.54 23.29 -4.02
N LEU A 187 -12.63 22.30 -3.11
CA LEU A 187 -12.39 20.89 -3.46
C LEU A 187 -13.45 20.41 -4.45
N ASP A 188 -14.73 20.70 -4.19
CA ASP A 188 -15.83 20.31 -5.08
C ASP A 188 -15.71 20.99 -6.45
N GLU A 189 -15.36 22.28 -6.48
CA GLU A 189 -15.17 23.08 -7.71
C GLU A 189 -13.95 22.62 -8.53
N MET A 190 -12.86 22.22 -7.87
CA MET A 190 -11.69 21.64 -8.53
C MET A 190 -11.97 20.23 -9.05
N MET A 191 -12.91 19.52 -8.42
CA MET A 191 -13.24 18.13 -8.69
C MET A 191 -14.66 17.98 -9.29
N ASP A 192 -15.13 19.02 -10.00
CA ASP A 192 -16.53 19.25 -10.41
C ASP A 192 -17.17 18.10 -11.22
N PHE A 193 -16.39 17.10 -11.67
CA PHE A 193 -16.88 15.86 -12.26
C PHE A 193 -16.24 14.62 -11.62
N TYR A 194 -17.07 13.64 -11.23
CA TYR A 194 -16.60 12.32 -10.73
C TYR A 194 -15.75 11.53 -11.75
N ASP A 195 -15.78 11.91 -13.02
CA ASP A 195 -14.92 11.38 -14.08
C ASP A 195 -13.59 12.14 -14.24
N ASP A 196 -13.32 13.14 -13.38
CA ASP A 196 -12.04 13.83 -13.33
C ASP A 196 -10.93 12.84 -12.93
N MET A 197 -9.91 12.77 -13.78
CA MET A 197 -8.81 11.84 -13.60
C MET A 197 -7.96 12.16 -12.36
N LEU A 198 -7.98 13.41 -11.88
CA LEU A 198 -7.38 13.79 -10.61
C LEU A 198 -8.19 13.24 -9.43
N TRP A 199 -9.53 13.29 -9.51
CA TRP A 199 -10.40 12.61 -8.54
C TRP A 199 -10.06 11.13 -8.45
N GLN A 200 -10.00 10.45 -9.60
CA GLN A 200 -9.70 9.01 -9.66
C GLN A 200 -8.34 8.68 -9.03
N SER A 201 -7.36 9.58 -9.17
CA SER A 201 -6.02 9.43 -8.59
C SER A 201 -6.06 9.57 -7.06
N PHE A 202 -6.78 10.55 -6.52
CA PHE A 202 -6.94 10.69 -5.07
C PHE A 202 -7.76 9.56 -4.44
N TYR A 203 -8.75 9.03 -5.16
CA TYR A 203 -9.50 7.88 -4.68
C TYR A 203 -8.70 6.59 -4.72
N ALA A 204 -7.91 6.38 -5.75
CA ALA A 204 -6.97 5.26 -5.77
C ALA A 204 -6.02 5.34 -4.56
N ALA A 205 -5.51 6.54 -4.26
CA ALA A 205 -4.70 6.81 -3.07
C ALA A 205 -5.48 6.55 -1.77
N SER A 206 -6.75 6.94 -1.70
CA SER A 206 -7.58 6.70 -0.51
C SER A 206 -7.83 5.22 -0.23
N LEU A 207 -7.76 4.36 -1.25
CA LEU A 207 -7.88 2.91 -1.12
C LEU A 207 -6.58 2.21 -0.71
N SER A 208 -5.45 2.91 -0.64
CA SER A 208 -4.15 2.31 -0.34
C SER A 208 -4.16 1.60 1.01
N PRO A 209 -3.55 0.40 1.11
CA PRO A 209 -3.27 -0.19 2.42
C PRO A 209 -2.36 0.74 3.21
N SER A 210 -2.45 0.63 4.53
CA SER A 210 -1.53 1.30 5.44
C SER A 210 -1.43 0.47 6.71
N TYR A 211 -0.39 0.68 7.50
CA TYR A 211 -0.27 0.02 8.80
C TYR A 211 -1.54 0.22 9.64
N LEU A 212 -2.10 -0.89 10.12
CA LEU A 212 -3.38 -0.99 10.85
C LEU A 212 -4.53 -0.15 10.25
N ASN A 213 -4.50 0.09 8.93
CA ASN A 213 -5.47 0.90 8.21
C ASN A 213 -5.63 2.34 8.76
N ARG A 214 -4.57 2.90 9.35
CA ARG A 214 -4.57 4.23 10.01
C ARG A 214 -4.53 5.41 9.03
N GLN A 215 -3.89 5.22 7.89
CA GLN A 215 -3.68 6.21 6.84
C GLN A 215 -3.19 7.58 7.39
N PRO A 216 -2.04 7.64 8.10
CA PRO A 216 -1.55 8.84 8.77
C PRO A 216 -0.89 9.83 7.78
N TYR A 217 -1.60 10.14 6.71
CA TYR A 217 -1.16 11.03 5.63
C TYR A 217 -2.37 11.70 4.99
N GLY A 218 -2.11 12.73 4.19
CA GLY A 218 -3.09 13.42 3.35
C GLY A 218 -2.41 14.20 2.24
N PHE A 219 -3.19 14.80 1.35
CA PHE A 219 -2.69 15.60 0.24
C PHE A 219 -3.04 17.07 0.44
N LEU A 220 -2.13 17.97 0.09
CA LEU A 220 -2.36 19.40 0.00
C LEU A 220 -2.14 19.85 -1.45
N VAL A 221 -3.17 20.38 -2.08
CA VAL A 221 -3.10 20.97 -3.43
C VAL A 221 -2.91 22.47 -3.28
N GLN A 222 -1.77 22.97 -3.73
CA GLN A 222 -1.39 24.38 -3.58
C GLN A 222 -0.46 24.78 -4.72
N ASP A 223 -0.70 25.94 -5.35
CA ASP A 223 0.17 26.55 -6.37
C ASP A 223 0.64 25.56 -7.45
N HIS A 224 -0.33 24.91 -8.11
CA HIS A 224 -0.10 23.89 -9.15
C HIS A 224 0.72 22.68 -8.70
N SER A 225 0.82 22.44 -7.40
CA SER A 225 1.56 21.33 -6.81
C SER A 225 0.66 20.51 -5.90
N ILE A 226 0.95 19.21 -5.84
CA ILE A 226 0.29 18.26 -4.96
C ILE A 226 1.33 17.75 -3.97
N TYR A 227 1.21 18.17 -2.73
CA TYR A 227 2.07 17.73 -1.63
C TYR A 227 1.44 16.53 -0.95
N LEU A 228 2.21 15.45 -0.80
CA LEU A 228 1.90 14.37 0.13
C LEU A 228 2.43 14.76 1.51
N VAL A 229 1.53 14.88 2.47
CA VAL A 229 1.82 15.31 3.83
C VAL A 229 1.68 14.12 4.78
N GLN A 230 2.74 13.83 5.52
CA GLN A 230 2.76 12.85 6.59
C GLN A 230 2.30 13.50 7.91
N GLN A 231 1.49 12.76 8.65
CA GLN A 231 1.06 13.10 10.01
C GLN A 231 1.74 12.14 11.00
N GLU A 232 2.13 12.62 12.16
CA GLU A 232 2.60 11.74 13.23
C GLU A 232 1.48 10.82 13.72
N ASP A 233 1.85 9.59 14.04
CA ASP A 233 0.94 8.60 14.54
C ASP A 233 1.60 7.77 15.65
N ALA A 234 0.96 7.71 16.82
CA ALA A 234 1.56 7.08 18.00
C ALA A 234 1.76 5.56 17.88
N TYR A 235 1.15 4.92 16.87
CA TYR A 235 1.20 3.47 16.69
C TYR A 235 1.98 3.05 15.45
N THR A 236 2.16 3.94 14.47
CA THR A 236 2.93 3.68 13.25
C THR A 236 4.38 4.09 13.47
N ASP A 237 5.31 3.13 13.35
CA ASP A 237 6.74 3.45 13.44
C ASP A 237 7.27 4.10 12.15
N ASN A 238 8.54 4.50 12.16
CA ASN A 238 9.15 5.19 11.01
C ASN A 238 9.24 4.31 9.75
N LEU A 239 9.41 3.00 9.90
CA LEU A 239 9.51 2.08 8.77
C LEU A 239 8.13 1.92 8.13
N ASP A 240 7.13 1.58 8.93
CA ASP A 240 5.74 1.42 8.48
C ASP A 240 5.20 2.72 7.89
N ALA A 241 5.50 3.88 8.49
CA ALA A 241 5.09 5.17 7.94
C ALA A 241 5.74 5.46 6.59
N ALA A 242 7.02 5.11 6.41
CA ALA A 242 7.70 5.28 5.13
C ALA A 242 7.17 4.31 4.06
N LEU A 243 6.87 3.05 4.43
CA LEU A 243 6.21 2.10 3.54
C LEU A 243 4.84 2.62 3.11
N ASP A 244 4.01 3.07 4.06
CA ASP A 244 2.68 3.65 3.83
C ASP A 244 2.74 4.82 2.81
N LEU A 245 3.73 5.70 2.95
CA LEU A 245 3.96 6.80 1.99
C LEU A 245 4.28 6.27 0.59
N GLY A 246 5.14 5.26 0.47
CA GLY A 246 5.47 4.65 -0.82
C GLY A 246 4.25 4.02 -1.50
N ILE A 247 3.43 3.29 -0.72
CA ILE A 247 2.21 2.66 -1.18
C ILE A 247 1.22 3.71 -1.72
N VAL A 248 0.94 4.77 -0.94
CA VAL A 248 -0.03 5.80 -1.38
C VAL A 248 0.47 6.58 -2.59
N MET A 249 1.78 6.83 -2.69
CA MET A 249 2.41 7.45 -3.86
C MET A 249 2.25 6.60 -5.12
N LEU A 250 2.40 5.27 -5.02
CA LEU A 250 2.14 4.37 -6.15
C LEU A 250 0.68 4.45 -6.56
N HIS A 251 -0.25 4.32 -5.61
CA HIS A 251 -1.68 4.33 -5.90
C HIS A 251 -2.12 5.59 -6.65
N PHE A 252 -1.65 6.75 -6.19
CA PHE A 252 -1.89 8.02 -6.87
C PHE A 252 -1.26 8.02 -8.26
N SER A 253 0.05 7.81 -8.34
CA SER A 253 0.82 7.96 -9.58
C SER A 253 0.42 6.96 -10.66
N ALA A 254 0.07 5.73 -10.30
CA ALA A 254 -0.27 4.68 -11.25
C ALA A 254 -1.62 4.93 -11.95
N VAL A 255 -2.54 5.64 -11.29
CA VAL A 255 -3.79 6.11 -11.91
C VAL A 255 -3.58 7.45 -12.60
N ALA A 256 -2.86 8.38 -11.96
CA ALA A 256 -2.58 9.69 -12.53
C ALA A 256 -1.78 9.61 -13.84
N SER A 257 -0.89 8.64 -13.96
CA SER A 257 -0.03 8.52 -15.15
C SER A 257 -0.78 8.14 -16.43
N LYS A 258 -2.04 7.70 -16.33
CA LYS A 258 -2.90 7.44 -17.49
C LYS A 258 -3.24 8.72 -18.26
N TRP A 259 -3.19 9.88 -17.62
CA TRP A 259 -3.56 11.16 -18.22
C TRP A 259 -2.46 12.21 -18.15
N ALA A 260 -1.71 12.28 -17.03
CA ALA A 260 -0.66 13.27 -16.82
C ALA A 260 0.69 12.88 -17.47
N GLY A 261 0.77 11.70 -18.09
CA GLY A 261 2.06 11.12 -18.48
C GLY A 261 2.82 10.61 -17.26
N GLN A 262 4.15 10.60 -17.28
CA GLN A 262 4.92 10.04 -16.16
C GLN A 262 4.89 10.98 -14.94
N VAL A 263 4.13 10.62 -13.90
CA VAL A 263 4.17 11.32 -12.61
C VAL A 263 5.51 11.09 -11.92
N ARG A 264 6.16 12.17 -11.50
CA ARG A 264 7.44 12.13 -10.78
C ARG A 264 7.29 12.85 -9.45
N TRP A 265 7.57 12.13 -8.38
CA TRP A 265 7.58 12.67 -7.04
C TRP A 265 8.98 13.18 -6.69
N GLU A 266 9.05 14.42 -6.21
CA GLU A 266 10.22 14.92 -5.50
C GLU A 266 10.07 14.57 -4.01
N LEU A 267 11.08 13.90 -3.44
CA LEU A 267 11.06 13.42 -2.05
C LEU A 267 11.65 14.43 -1.08
N SER A 268 11.03 14.55 0.09
CA SER A 268 11.40 15.50 1.16
C SER A 268 11.54 16.96 0.66
N PRO A 269 10.51 17.51 -0.02
CA PRO A 269 10.53 18.90 -0.45
C PRO A 269 10.48 19.85 0.76
N ALA A 270 10.71 21.14 0.50
CA ALA A 270 10.39 22.17 1.49
C ALA A 270 8.90 22.11 1.87
N ALA A 271 8.60 22.46 3.12
CA ALA A 271 7.22 22.55 3.57
C ALA A 271 6.50 23.67 2.80
N PRO A 272 5.30 23.41 2.25
CA PRO A 272 4.51 24.45 1.63
C PRO A 272 4.04 25.50 2.66
N ASP A 273 3.79 26.71 2.19
CA ASP A 273 3.36 27.81 3.04
C ASP A 273 2.04 27.48 3.75
N GLY A 274 2.00 27.72 5.06
CA GLY A 274 0.81 27.49 5.88
C GLY A 274 0.61 26.04 6.33
N LEU A 275 1.61 25.15 6.14
CA LEU A 275 1.58 23.82 6.74
C LEU A 275 1.76 23.91 8.27
N PRO A 276 0.84 23.37 9.09
CA PRO A 276 0.95 23.37 10.55
C PRO A 276 2.22 22.69 11.08
N GLU A 277 2.72 23.20 12.21
CA GLU A 277 3.81 22.57 12.96
C GLU A 277 3.45 21.13 13.36
N GLY A 278 4.39 20.20 13.22
CA GLY A 278 4.18 18.77 13.46
C GLY A 278 3.70 17.97 12.24
N LEU A 279 3.39 18.64 11.12
CA LEU A 279 3.16 17.97 9.83
C LEU A 279 4.41 18.05 8.96
N ARG A 280 4.67 16.99 8.20
CA ARG A 280 5.83 16.90 7.32
C ARG A 280 5.40 16.77 5.87
N SER A 281 5.98 17.59 5.00
CA SER A 281 5.90 17.38 3.56
C SER A 281 6.82 16.20 3.17
N ALA A 282 6.22 15.09 2.77
CA ALA A 282 6.93 13.86 2.44
C ALA A 282 7.36 13.81 0.96
N ALA A 283 6.48 14.27 0.07
CA ALA A 283 6.76 14.35 -1.35
C ALA A 283 5.93 15.45 -2.02
N VAL A 284 6.37 15.92 -3.19
CA VAL A 284 5.60 16.83 -4.04
C VAL A 284 5.58 16.35 -5.48
N TYR A 285 4.44 16.54 -6.14
CA TYR A 285 4.28 16.42 -7.58
C TYR A 285 3.86 17.79 -8.14
N HIS A 286 4.58 18.29 -9.14
CA HIS A 286 4.25 19.52 -9.85
C HIS A 286 3.42 19.18 -11.10
N MET A 287 2.21 19.74 -11.19
CA MET A 287 1.26 19.49 -12.28
C MET A 287 1.62 20.24 -13.56
#